data_AF-A0A374UP78-F1
#
_entry.id   AF-A0A374UP78-F1
#
_cell.length_a   1.000
_cell.length_b   1.000
_cell.length_c   1.000
_cell.angle_alpha   90.00
_cell.angle_beta   90.00
_cell.angle_gamma   90.00
#
_symmetry.space_group_name_H-M   'P 1'
#
loop_
_entity.id
_entity.type
_entity.pdbx_description
1 polymer ?
#
loop_
_entity_poly.entity_id
_entity_poly.type
_entity_poly.pdbx_seq_one_letter_code
_entity_poly.pdbx_strand_id
1 'polypeptide(L)'
;MQKSKAYLDLDLDGIRLFLKIDDYVNCANKNDSIYDYLCYTEMYFDFEKSHIRFSPFSDCLFCFEIDILVDMITKHLKKEYDDIEYYERVSPDLYFVFYPQDFIPTKRERIINKELMMLNAKTNSYNCMELYLTFVLNGLYGNHQLKVVFSDEKLQYLLVFLDLVRGKNNIHSEKVQELINKGIIHPLYS
;
A
#
# COMPACT_ATOMS: atom_id res chain seq x y z
N MET A 1 -6.85 -3.26 -22.78
CA MET A 1 -6.13 -2.37 -21.84
C MET A 1 -7.16 -1.46 -21.20
N GLN A 2 -7.37 -1.64 -19.90
CA GLN A 2 -8.36 -0.88 -19.13
C GLN A 2 -7.60 0.18 -18.33
N LYS A 3 -7.78 1.45 -18.71
CA LYS A 3 -7.21 2.58 -17.97
C LYS A 3 -7.84 2.67 -16.57
N SER A 4 -7.06 3.18 -15.61
CA SER A 4 -7.51 3.50 -14.26
C SER A 4 -8.76 4.35 -14.32
N LYS A 5 -9.73 3.97 -13.48
CA LYS A 5 -10.95 4.77 -13.29
C LYS A 5 -10.79 5.83 -12.20
N ALA A 6 -9.73 5.72 -11.39
CA ALA A 6 -9.50 6.58 -10.24
C ALA A 6 -8.03 6.48 -9.77
N TYR A 7 -7.63 7.39 -8.90
CA TYR A 7 -6.43 7.26 -8.07
C TYR A 7 -6.79 7.32 -6.59
N LEU A 8 -5.92 6.77 -5.75
CA LEU A 8 -5.95 6.84 -4.30
C LEU A 8 -5.06 7.98 -3.83
N ASP A 9 -5.57 8.74 -2.86
CA ASP A 9 -4.86 9.81 -2.18
C ASP A 9 -5.07 9.66 -0.67
N LEU A 10 -3.99 9.38 0.06
CA LEU A 10 -4.08 8.91 1.43
C LEU A 10 -3.06 9.58 2.32
N ASP A 11 -3.53 10.35 3.31
CA ASP A 11 -2.69 10.83 4.40
C ASP A 11 -2.39 9.70 5.40
N LEU A 12 -1.10 9.38 5.54
CA LEU A 12 -0.53 8.37 6.44
C LEU A 12 0.29 9.09 7.51
N ASP A 13 -0.41 9.82 8.36
CA ASP A 13 0.13 10.59 9.49
C ASP A 13 1.18 11.64 9.09
N GLY A 14 0.86 12.47 8.09
CA GLY A 14 1.71 13.53 7.58
C GLY A 14 2.62 13.11 6.43
N ILE A 15 2.49 11.87 5.97
CA ILE A 15 3.05 11.36 4.72
C ILE A 15 1.88 11.08 3.77
N ARG A 16 1.70 11.91 2.76
CA ARG A 16 0.63 11.73 1.76
C ARG A 16 1.08 10.74 0.70
N LEU A 17 0.41 9.61 0.59
CA LEU A 17 0.58 8.62 -0.47
C LEU A 17 -0.39 8.92 -1.62
N PHE A 18 0.15 9.08 -2.82
CA PHE A 18 -0.61 8.98 -4.06
C PHE A 18 -0.34 7.63 -4.72
N LEU A 19 -1.41 6.98 -5.20
CA LEU A 19 -1.32 5.72 -5.92
C LEU A 19 -2.35 5.64 -7.04
N LYS A 20 -1.89 5.37 -8.25
CA LYS A 20 -2.71 5.03 -9.42
C LYS A 20 -2.19 3.74 -10.05
N ILE A 21 -3.09 2.89 -10.52
CA ILE A 21 -2.75 1.57 -11.09
C ILE A 21 -3.55 1.34 -12.39
N ASP A 22 -2.85 1.37 -13.52
CA ASP A 22 -3.37 1.17 -14.86
C ASP A 22 -3.17 -0.27 -15.35
N ASP A 23 -4.02 -0.72 -16.27
CA ASP A 23 -3.85 -1.97 -17.03
C ASP A 23 -3.77 -3.26 -16.20
N TYR A 24 -4.46 -3.30 -15.05
CA TYR A 24 -4.65 -4.56 -14.33
C TYR A 24 -5.35 -5.61 -15.21
N VAL A 25 -4.79 -6.82 -15.24
CA VAL A 25 -5.35 -8.01 -15.89
C VAL A 25 -5.44 -9.13 -14.87
N ASN A 26 -6.62 -9.74 -14.74
CA ASN A 26 -6.81 -10.86 -13.85
C ASN A 26 -5.93 -12.05 -14.27
N CYS A 27 -5.06 -12.53 -13.36
CA CYS A 27 -4.14 -13.62 -13.62
C CYS A 27 -4.81 -14.99 -13.90
N ALA A 28 -6.11 -15.14 -13.62
CA ALA A 28 -6.88 -16.30 -14.05
C ALA A 28 -7.10 -16.34 -15.57
N ASN A 29 -6.93 -15.21 -16.27
CA ASN A 29 -6.93 -15.16 -17.72
C ASN A 29 -5.65 -15.82 -18.22
N LYS A 30 -5.75 -16.85 -19.04
CA LYS A 30 -4.60 -17.50 -19.65
C LYS A 30 -4.00 -16.58 -20.73
N ASN A 31 -2.93 -15.87 -20.40
CA ASN A 31 -2.07 -15.16 -21.35
C ASN A 31 -0.74 -15.90 -21.58
N ASP A 32 -0.16 -15.72 -22.77
CA ASP A 32 1.05 -16.41 -23.21
C ASP A 32 2.34 -15.79 -22.64
N SER A 33 2.33 -14.50 -22.27
CA SER A 33 3.52 -13.76 -21.81
C SER A 33 3.35 -13.23 -20.38
N ILE A 34 4.41 -13.37 -19.56
CA ILE A 34 4.44 -12.81 -18.20
C ILE A 34 4.32 -11.28 -18.19
N TYR A 35 4.79 -10.62 -19.26
CA TYR A 35 4.72 -9.17 -19.42
C TYR A 35 3.28 -8.66 -19.59
N ASP A 36 2.35 -9.52 -20.02
CA ASP A 36 0.93 -9.17 -20.15
C ASP A 36 0.24 -8.99 -18.78
N TYR A 37 0.91 -9.39 -17.70
CA TYR A 37 0.44 -9.18 -16.32
C TYR A 37 1.12 -7.99 -15.64
N LEU A 38 1.91 -7.19 -16.37
CA LEU A 38 2.39 -5.91 -15.86
C LEU A 38 1.25 -4.89 -15.86
N CYS A 39 1.05 -4.25 -14.72
CA CYS A 39 0.17 -3.10 -14.55
C CYS A 39 1.03 -1.89 -14.20
N TYR A 40 0.74 -0.75 -14.83
CA TYR A 40 1.54 0.46 -14.64
C TYR A 40 1.12 1.19 -13.38
N THR A 41 2.08 1.66 -12.60
CA THR A 41 1.82 2.37 -11.35
C THR A 41 2.41 3.76 -11.34
N GLU A 42 1.60 4.74 -10.96
CA GLU A 42 2.10 6.05 -10.54
C GLU A 42 1.98 6.10 -9.02
N MET A 43 3.11 6.00 -8.32
CA MET A 43 3.19 6.02 -6.86
C MET A 43 4.15 7.12 -6.43
N TYR A 44 3.71 8.00 -5.53
CA TYR A 44 4.62 8.95 -4.89
C TYR A 44 4.16 9.31 -3.48
N PHE A 45 5.09 9.79 -2.68
CA PHE A 45 4.93 10.21 -1.30
C PHE A 45 5.26 11.70 -1.19
N ASP A 46 4.38 12.47 -0.58
CA ASP A 46 4.58 13.88 -0.27
C ASP A 46 4.67 14.08 1.25
N PHE A 47 5.72 14.76 1.70
CA PHE A 47 5.95 15.07 3.10
C PHE A 47 5.64 16.54 3.33
N GLU A 48 4.39 16.83 3.70
CA GLU A 48 3.86 18.20 3.71
C GLU A 48 4.70 19.18 4.55
N LYS A 49 5.27 18.69 5.66
CA LYS A 49 6.10 19.52 6.57
C LYS A 49 7.47 19.89 6.00
N SER A 50 7.99 19.11 5.06
CA SER A 50 9.33 19.31 4.49
C SER A 50 9.30 19.67 3.00
N HIS A 51 8.12 19.71 2.39
CA HIS A 51 7.94 19.93 0.95
C HIS A 51 8.78 18.98 0.09
N ILE A 52 8.97 17.74 0.56
CA ILE A 52 9.70 16.71 -0.16
C ILE A 52 8.68 15.86 -0.92
N ARG A 53 8.86 15.73 -2.23
CA ARG A 53 8.17 14.72 -3.03
C ARG A 53 9.12 13.60 -3.37
N PHE A 54 8.70 12.38 -3.08
CA PHE A 54 9.46 11.17 -3.32
C PHE A 54 8.68 10.23 -4.23
N SER A 55 9.27 9.79 -5.33
CA SER A 55 8.71 8.78 -6.22
C SER A 55 9.69 7.61 -6.29
N PRO A 56 9.30 6.38 -5.89
CA PRO A 56 10.12 5.22 -6.24
C PRO A 56 10.25 5.14 -7.77
N PHE A 57 11.44 4.78 -8.26
CA PHE A 57 11.72 4.58 -9.69
C PHE A 57 11.10 3.28 -10.20
N SER A 58 9.81 3.09 -9.99
CA SER A 58 9.10 1.92 -10.51
C SER A 58 7.73 2.29 -11.00
N ASP A 59 7.59 2.02 -12.29
CA ASP A 59 6.42 2.34 -13.07
C ASP A 59 5.50 1.12 -13.19
N CYS A 60 5.83 -0.02 -12.59
CA CYS A 60 5.02 -1.23 -12.74
C CYS A 60 5.03 -2.16 -11.53
N LEU A 61 3.91 -2.86 -11.40
CA LEU A 61 3.70 -4.02 -10.54
C LEU A 61 3.20 -5.18 -11.40
N PHE A 62 3.36 -6.41 -10.95
CA PHE A 62 2.61 -7.52 -11.52
C PHE A 62 1.20 -7.63 -10.92
N CYS A 63 0.25 -8.12 -11.71
CA CYS A 63 -1.15 -8.25 -11.29
C CYS A 63 -1.33 -9.29 -10.17
N PHE A 64 -0.64 -10.44 -10.25
CA PHE A 64 -0.68 -11.49 -9.19
C PHE A 64 -0.19 -10.95 -7.84
N GLU A 65 0.68 -9.97 -7.94
CA GLU A 65 1.38 -9.35 -6.87
C GLU A 65 0.38 -8.39 -6.16
N ILE A 66 -0.45 -7.67 -6.92
CA ILE A 66 -1.64 -6.97 -6.37
C ILE A 66 -2.60 -7.95 -5.69
N ASP A 67 -2.85 -9.10 -6.31
CA ASP A 67 -3.76 -10.11 -5.75
C ASP A 67 -3.26 -10.67 -4.40
N ILE A 68 -1.96 -10.92 -4.27
CA ILE A 68 -1.33 -11.31 -2.99
C ILE A 68 -1.49 -10.20 -1.96
N LEU A 69 -1.20 -8.94 -2.32
CA LEU A 69 -1.35 -7.81 -1.40
C LEU A 69 -2.79 -7.70 -0.88
N VAL A 70 -3.79 -7.85 -1.75
CA VAL A 70 -5.20 -7.84 -1.33
C VAL A 70 -5.53 -8.99 -0.38
N ASP A 71 -5.07 -10.21 -0.67
CA ASP A 71 -5.28 -11.35 0.22
C ASP A 71 -4.67 -11.10 1.61
N MET A 72 -3.44 -10.57 1.64
CA MET A 72 -2.74 -10.29 2.88
C MET A 72 -3.41 -9.19 3.71
N ILE A 73 -3.81 -8.08 3.08
CA ILE A 73 -4.57 -7.01 3.75
C ILE A 73 -5.89 -7.56 4.31
N THR A 74 -6.58 -8.42 3.54
CA THR A 74 -7.85 -9.02 3.96
C THR A 74 -7.66 -9.88 5.21
N LYS A 75 -6.62 -10.74 5.22
CA LYS A 75 -6.28 -11.60 6.36
C LYS A 75 -5.89 -10.78 7.59
N HIS A 76 -5.07 -9.74 7.41
CA HIS A 76 -4.70 -8.84 8.49
C HIS A 76 -5.93 -8.17 9.12
N LEU A 77 -6.82 -7.58 8.31
CA LEU A 77 -8.04 -6.92 8.80
C LEU A 77 -9.01 -7.89 9.49
N LYS A 78 -8.96 -9.18 9.14
CA LYS A 78 -9.72 -10.26 9.79
C LYS A 78 -9.00 -10.90 10.97
N LYS A 79 -7.78 -10.46 11.29
CA LYS A 79 -6.96 -10.95 12.40
C LYS A 79 -6.59 -12.43 12.25
N GLU A 80 -6.27 -12.84 11.02
CA GLU A 80 -5.90 -14.22 10.68
C GLU A 80 -4.38 -14.47 10.77
N TYR A 81 -3.60 -13.52 11.30
CA TYR A 81 -2.16 -13.67 11.49
C TYR A 81 -1.81 -13.94 12.95
N ASP A 82 -1.14 -15.06 13.18
CA ASP A 82 -0.60 -15.45 14.48
C ASP A 82 0.83 -14.92 14.69
N ASP A 83 1.58 -14.69 13.60
CA ASP A 83 2.97 -14.22 13.58
C ASP A 83 3.14 -12.99 12.65
N ILE A 84 4.34 -12.39 12.65
CA ILE A 84 4.68 -11.31 11.70
C ILE A 84 4.81 -11.91 10.30
N GLU A 85 4.07 -11.34 9.35
CA GLU A 85 4.09 -11.76 7.95
C GLU A 85 4.84 -10.76 7.08
N TYR A 86 5.54 -11.28 6.09
CA TYR A 86 6.44 -10.50 5.23
C TYR A 86 6.11 -10.73 3.76
N TYR A 87 6.16 -9.66 2.98
CA TYR A 87 5.95 -9.74 1.55
C TYR A 87 6.85 -8.79 0.79
N GLU A 88 7.82 -9.36 0.10
CA GLU A 88 8.74 -8.66 -0.80
C GLU A 88 8.23 -8.74 -2.24
N ARG A 89 8.30 -7.61 -2.93
CA ARG A 89 7.91 -7.47 -4.34
C ARG A 89 9.08 -7.79 -5.26
N VAL A 90 8.77 -8.30 -6.44
CA VAL A 90 9.76 -8.61 -7.48
C VAL A 90 10.35 -7.34 -8.08
N SER A 91 9.52 -6.30 -8.21
CA SER A 91 9.89 -4.93 -8.63
C SER A 91 8.66 -4.05 -8.40
N PRO A 92 8.74 -2.89 -7.70
CA PRO A 92 9.90 -2.24 -7.08
C PRO A 92 10.44 -2.99 -5.85
N ASP A 93 11.58 -2.53 -5.30
CA ASP A 93 12.09 -2.88 -3.96
C ASP A 93 11.14 -2.39 -2.84
N LEU A 94 9.89 -2.85 -2.89
CA LEU A 94 8.89 -2.67 -1.85
C LEU A 94 8.86 -3.91 -0.98
N TYR A 95 8.81 -3.67 0.31
CA TYR A 95 8.69 -4.71 1.30
C TYR A 95 7.58 -4.35 2.29
N PHE A 96 6.59 -5.23 2.38
CA PHE A 96 5.45 -5.08 3.28
C PHE A 96 5.66 -5.97 4.51
N VAL A 97 5.37 -5.42 5.69
CA VAL A 97 5.40 -6.12 6.96
C VAL A 97 4.03 -5.99 7.63
N PHE A 98 3.39 -7.11 7.90
CA PHE A 98 2.10 -7.17 8.58
C PHE A 98 2.33 -7.68 9.99
N TYR A 99 1.98 -6.86 10.98
CA TYR A 99 2.09 -7.24 12.39
C TYR A 99 0.80 -7.96 12.83
N PRO A 100 0.88 -8.98 13.69
CA PRO A 100 -0.31 -9.58 14.27
C PRO A 100 -1.01 -8.58 15.20
N GLN A 101 -2.29 -8.82 15.48
CA GLN A 101 -3.03 -7.93 16.37
C GLN A 101 -2.38 -7.93 17.76
N ASP A 102 -2.30 -6.73 18.34
CA ASP A 102 -1.74 -6.50 19.66
C ASP A 102 -0.25 -6.81 19.80
N PHE A 103 0.50 -6.80 18.69
CA PHE A 103 1.94 -6.98 18.69
C PHE A 103 2.64 -6.00 19.65
N ILE A 104 3.48 -6.52 20.54
CA ILE A 104 4.25 -5.71 21.48
C ILE A 104 5.67 -5.57 20.94
N PRO A 105 6.06 -4.40 20.40
CA PRO A 105 7.40 -4.23 19.87
C PRO A 105 8.44 -4.32 20.98
N THR A 106 9.55 -4.98 20.67
CA THR A 106 10.77 -5.02 21.46
C THR A 106 11.38 -3.62 21.59
N LYS A 107 12.31 -3.47 22.55
CA LYS A 107 12.96 -2.18 22.83
C LYS A 107 13.67 -1.59 21.59
N ARG A 108 14.18 -2.42 20.69
CA ARG A 108 14.85 -2.00 19.45
C ARG A 108 13.85 -1.46 18.43
N GLU A 109 12.73 -2.15 18.25
CA GLU A 109 11.64 -1.73 17.37
C GLU A 109 11.03 -0.41 17.86
N ARG A 110 10.85 -0.24 19.18
CA ARG A 110 10.36 1.02 19.78
C ARG A 110 11.24 2.25 19.49
N ILE A 111 12.55 2.09 19.33
CA ILE A 111 13.48 3.20 19.06
C ILE A 111 13.36 3.65 17.60
N ILE A 112 13.24 2.71 16.68
CA ILE A 112 13.04 2.99 15.24
C ILE A 112 11.66 3.62 15.01
N ASN A 113 10.71 3.36 15.89
CA ASN A 113 9.30 3.68 15.69
C ASN A 113 8.78 4.92 16.45
N LYS A 114 9.58 5.55 17.31
CA LYS A 114 9.12 6.57 18.27
C LYS A 114 8.59 7.87 17.66
N GLU A 115 9.03 8.22 16.44
CA GLU A 115 8.65 9.46 15.76
C GLU A 115 7.44 9.30 14.83
N LEU A 116 7.06 8.06 14.47
CA LEU A 116 5.95 7.75 13.55
C LEU A 116 4.83 6.89 14.18
N MET A 117 5.01 6.40 15.41
CA MET A 117 3.99 5.61 16.11
C MET A 117 3.07 6.47 16.97
N MET A 118 1.77 6.40 16.69
CA MET A 118 0.79 6.35 17.77
C MET A 118 0.72 4.91 18.30
N LEU A 119 1.54 4.58 19.30
CA LEU A 119 1.22 3.44 20.17
C LEU A 119 -0.22 3.65 20.67
N ASN A 120 -1.06 2.63 20.62
CA ASN A 120 -2.30 2.70 21.37
C ASN A 120 -1.91 2.78 22.85
N ALA A 121 -1.90 3.98 23.41
CA ALA A 121 -1.41 4.26 24.76
C ALA A 121 -2.17 3.46 25.83
N LYS A 122 -3.36 2.96 25.49
CA LYS A 122 -4.16 2.12 26.38
C LYS A 122 -3.71 0.66 26.42
N THR A 123 -3.13 0.13 25.34
CA THR A 123 -2.79 -1.31 25.21
C THR A 123 -1.29 -1.56 25.00
N ASN A 124 -0.47 -0.53 24.74
CA ASN A 124 0.94 -0.65 24.33
C ASN A 124 1.17 -1.57 23.14
N SER A 125 0.16 -1.70 22.29
CA SER A 125 0.11 -2.68 21.23
C SER A 125 0.14 -2.01 19.86
N TYR A 126 0.70 -2.71 18.87
CA TYR A 126 0.88 -2.25 17.51
C TYR A 126 0.01 -3.08 16.59
N ASN A 127 -0.86 -2.42 15.83
CA ASN A 127 -1.66 -3.07 14.80
C ASN A 127 -1.59 -2.20 13.54
N CYS A 128 -0.80 -2.64 12.57
CA CYS A 128 -0.60 -1.93 11.32
C CYS A 128 0.06 -2.83 10.27
N MET A 129 0.08 -2.33 9.05
CA MET A 129 1.01 -2.75 8.01
C MET A 129 2.08 -1.66 7.82
N GLU A 130 3.33 -2.07 7.66
CA GLU A 130 4.43 -1.21 7.29
C GLU A 130 4.84 -1.46 5.85
N LEU A 131 5.08 -0.40 5.11
CA LEU A 131 5.69 -0.41 3.78
C LEU A 131 7.10 0.17 3.89
N TYR A 132 8.09 -0.64 3.55
CA TYR A 132 9.48 -0.26 3.41
C TYR A 132 9.79 -0.04 1.93
N LEU A 133 10.39 1.10 1.63
CA LEU A 133 10.87 1.49 0.31
C LEU A 133 12.38 1.59 0.39
N THR A 134 13.10 0.70 -0.28
CA THR A 134 14.56 0.76 -0.32
C THR A 134 15.02 1.67 -1.46
N PHE A 135 16.02 2.51 -1.19
CA PHE A 135 16.56 3.45 -2.18
C PHE A 135 17.96 3.06 -2.63
N VAL A 136 18.17 3.14 -3.95
CA VAL A 136 19.51 3.11 -4.54
C VAL A 136 19.97 4.55 -4.77
N LEU A 137 20.91 5.02 -3.95
CA LEU A 137 21.54 6.33 -4.12
C LEU A 137 22.92 6.15 -4.75
N ASN A 138 23.15 6.78 -5.91
CA ASN A 138 24.42 6.76 -6.63
C ASN A 138 24.99 5.34 -6.90
N GLY A 139 24.13 4.37 -7.21
CA GLY A 139 24.55 2.99 -7.49
C GLY A 139 25.00 2.19 -6.27
N LEU A 140 24.87 2.74 -5.06
CA LEU A 140 25.09 2.02 -3.80
C LEU A 140 23.73 1.72 -3.17
N TYR A 141 23.50 0.43 -2.88
CA TYR A 141 22.45 0.01 -1.95
C TYR A 141 22.88 0.44 -0.54
N GLY A 142 22.54 1.68 -0.16
CA GLY A 142 22.64 2.11 1.23
C GLY A 142 21.41 1.63 2.02
N ASN A 143 21.49 1.64 3.36
CA ASN A 143 20.34 1.43 4.25
C ASN A 143 19.40 2.66 4.25
N HIS A 144 19.05 3.17 3.08
CA HIS A 144 18.12 4.27 2.93
C HIS A 144 16.75 3.66 2.70
N GLN A 145 15.98 3.56 3.78
CA GLN A 145 14.64 3.00 3.75
C GLN A 145 13.65 4.07 4.21
N LEU A 146 12.63 4.33 3.39
CA LEU A 146 11.44 5.03 3.86
C LEU A 146 10.47 4.00 4.38
N LYS A 147 9.96 4.27 5.57
CA LYS A 147 8.95 3.46 6.23
C LYS A 147 7.65 4.25 6.28
N VAL A 148 6.57 3.62 5.82
CA VAL A 148 5.23 4.18 5.81
C VAL A 148 4.30 3.23 6.55
N VAL A 149 3.47 3.75 7.44
CA VAL A 149 2.62 2.94 8.33
C VAL A 149 1.16 3.12 7.94
N PHE A 150 0.42 2.03 7.83
CA PHE A 150 -1.01 2.02 7.57
C PHE A 150 -1.75 1.49 8.80
N SER A 151 -2.68 2.28 9.33
CA SER A 151 -3.66 1.81 10.32
C SER A 151 -4.72 0.92 9.67
N ASP A 152 -5.50 0.20 10.48
CA ASP A 152 -6.63 -0.62 10.01
C ASP A 152 -7.60 0.16 9.10
N GLU A 153 -7.90 1.40 9.46
CA GLU A 153 -8.78 2.27 8.67
C GLU A 153 -8.16 2.56 7.29
N LYS A 154 -6.88 2.92 7.26
CA LYS A 154 -6.14 3.22 6.03
C LYS A 154 -5.98 1.96 5.16
N LEU A 155 -5.84 0.79 5.78
CA LEU A 155 -5.84 -0.50 5.08
C LEU A 155 -7.20 -0.85 4.49
N GLN A 156 -8.30 -0.54 5.18
CA GLN A 156 -9.64 -0.69 4.61
C GLN A 156 -9.82 0.19 3.37
N TYR A 157 -9.32 1.43 3.40
CA TYR A 157 -9.38 2.34 2.26
C TYR A 157 -8.55 1.84 1.07
N LEU A 158 -7.33 1.39 1.33
CA LEU A 158 -6.47 0.76 0.31
C LEU A 158 -7.15 -0.49 -0.28
N LEU A 159 -7.74 -1.34 0.55
CA LEU A 159 -8.43 -2.55 0.09
C LEU A 159 -9.60 -2.24 -0.85
N VAL A 160 -10.43 -1.25 -0.51
CA VAL A 160 -11.55 -0.82 -1.37
C VAL A 160 -11.04 -0.32 -2.72
N PHE A 161 -9.95 0.44 -2.73
CA PHE A 161 -9.31 0.91 -3.96
C PHE A 161 -8.74 -0.24 -4.80
N LEU A 162 -8.00 -1.18 -4.19
CA LEU A 162 -7.45 -2.33 -4.92
C LEU A 162 -8.57 -3.23 -5.49
N ASP A 163 -9.69 -3.39 -4.78
CA ASP A 163 -10.85 -4.12 -5.31
C ASP A 163 -11.55 -3.36 -6.46
N LEU A 164 -11.50 -2.03 -6.49
CA LEU A 164 -11.93 -1.23 -7.65
C LEU A 164 -11.00 -1.46 -8.85
N VAL A 165 -9.68 -1.47 -8.65
CA VAL A 165 -8.67 -1.76 -9.68
C VAL A 165 -8.88 -3.16 -10.28
N ARG A 166 -9.15 -4.16 -9.42
CA ARG A 166 -9.42 -5.55 -9.81
C ARG A 166 -10.78 -5.77 -10.46
N GLY A 167 -11.62 -4.73 -10.55
CA GLY A 167 -12.97 -4.79 -11.09
C GLY A 167 -13.97 -5.57 -10.22
N LYS A 168 -13.64 -5.85 -8.95
CA LYS A 168 -14.59 -6.45 -7.98
C LYS A 168 -15.62 -5.44 -7.49
N ASN A 169 -15.22 -4.17 -7.40
CA ASN A 169 -16.11 -3.04 -7.17
C ASN A 169 -16.19 -2.19 -8.43
N ASN A 170 -17.26 -1.39 -8.56
CA ASN A 170 -17.36 -0.37 -9.59
C ASN A 170 -17.39 1.02 -8.94
N ILE A 171 -17.21 2.07 -9.75
CA ILE A 171 -17.10 3.44 -9.25
C ILE A 171 -18.36 3.90 -8.50
N HIS A 172 -19.53 3.32 -8.79
CA HIS A 172 -20.82 3.61 -8.15
C HIS A 172 -21.13 2.74 -6.94
N SER A 173 -20.28 1.78 -6.59
CA SER A 173 -20.45 0.96 -5.38
C SER A 173 -20.45 1.86 -4.12
N GLU A 174 -21.33 1.56 -3.16
CA GLU A 174 -21.52 2.37 -1.94
C GLU A 174 -20.19 2.67 -1.22
N LYS A 175 -19.38 1.65 -0.98
CA LYS A 175 -18.06 1.80 -0.34
C LYS A 175 -17.10 2.71 -1.13
N VAL A 176 -17.14 2.66 -2.46
CA VAL A 176 -16.29 3.49 -3.32
C VAL A 176 -16.79 4.94 -3.31
N GLN A 177 -18.10 5.15 -3.39
CA GLN A 177 -18.72 6.48 -3.31
C GLN A 177 -18.46 7.14 -1.95
N GLU A 178 -18.46 6.38 -0.86
CA GLU A 178 -18.08 6.90 0.46
C GLU A 178 -16.65 7.46 0.45
N LEU A 179 -15.68 6.72 -0.10
CA LEU A 179 -14.29 7.17 -0.18
C LEU A 179 -14.08 8.31 -1.17
N ILE A 180 -14.90 8.40 -2.22
CA ILE A 180 -14.92 9.56 -3.13
C ILE A 180 -15.41 10.80 -2.38
N ASN A 181 -16.50 10.69 -1.64
CA ASN A 181 -17.05 11.81 -0.85
C ASN A 181 -16.08 12.27 0.25
N LYS A 182 -15.24 11.37 0.76
CA LYS A 182 -14.16 11.68 1.71
C LYS A 182 -12.91 12.28 1.06
N GLY A 183 -12.82 12.33 -0.28
CA GLY A 183 -11.63 12.79 -0.99
C GLY A 183 -10.43 11.85 -0.84
N ILE A 184 -10.69 10.55 -0.68
CA ILE A 184 -9.65 9.51 -0.57
C ILE A 184 -9.46 8.81 -1.92
N ILE A 185 -10.56 8.55 -2.63
CA ILE A 185 -10.53 8.05 -4.01
C ILE A 185 -10.97 9.19 -4.93
N HIS A 186 -10.20 9.46 -5.96
CA HIS A 186 -10.49 10.51 -6.93
C HIS A 186 -10.76 9.88 -8.30
N PRO A 187 -12.00 9.95 -8.80
CA PRO A 187 -12.33 9.47 -10.13
C PRO A 187 -11.53 10.23 -11.19
N LEU A 188 -10.97 9.49 -12.14
CA LEU A 188 -10.38 10.06 -13.35
C LEU A 188 -11.52 10.13 -14.38
N TYR A 189 -11.99 11.35 -14.67
CA TYR A 189 -12.98 11.55 -15.72
C TYR A 189 -12.41 11.05 -17.05
N SER A 190 -13.12 10.13 -17.70
CA SER A 190 -12.89 9.70 -19.08
C SER A 190 -13.64 10.59 -20.06
#